data_AF-A0A3Q0KHJ7-F1
#
_entry.id   AF-A0A3Q0KHJ7-F1
#
_cell.length_a   1.000
_cell.length_b   1.000
_cell.length_c   1.000
_cell.angle_alpha   90.00
_cell.angle_beta   90.00
_cell.angle_gamma   90.00
#
_symmetry.space_group_name_H-M   'P 1'
#
loop_
_entity.id
_entity.type
_entity.pdbx_description
1 polymer ?
#
loop_
_entity_poly.entity_id
_entity_poly.type
_entity_poly.pdbx_seq_one_letter_code
_entity_poly.pdbx_strand_id
1 'polypeptide(L)' 'MIEDGVFEVKSTAGNTHFGGEDFDNRNVDHFLKESRRESNKVIRDNKRALRRLRTACEKCIEFEHPNESEDLLVL' A
#
# COMPACT_ATOMS: atom_id res chain seq x y z
N MET A 1 -30.49 13.13 8.03
CA MET A 1 -31.37 12.58 9.08
C MET A 1 -31.19 11.09 9.01
N ILE A 2 -30.68 10.47 10.06
CA ILE A 2 -30.61 9.01 10.19
C ILE A 2 -31.96 8.63 10.82
N GLU A 3 -32.88 8.10 10.02
CA GLU A 3 -34.14 7.51 10.50
C GLU A 3 -33.96 5.98 10.55
N ASP A 4 -34.25 5.38 11.70
CA ASP A 4 -34.35 3.93 11.94
C ASP A 4 -33.20 3.04 11.41
N GLY A 5 -31.96 3.53 11.50
CA GLY A 5 -30.78 2.74 11.10
C GLY A 5 -30.65 2.52 9.60
N VAL A 6 -31.43 3.24 8.77
CA VAL A 6 -31.29 3.23 7.32
C VAL A 6 -30.23 4.25 6.90
N PHE A 7 -29.19 3.75 6.24
CA PHE A 7 -28.15 4.58 5.62
C PHE A 7 -28.41 4.69 4.12
N GLU A 8 -28.83 5.86 3.65
CA GLU A 8 -28.98 6.13 2.23
C GLU A 8 -27.70 6.76 1.67
N VAL A 9 -27.00 6.02 0.81
CA VAL A 9 -25.83 6.53 0.10
C VAL A 9 -26.30 7.44 -1.04
N LYS A 10 -26.10 8.75 -0.89
CA LYS A 10 -26.55 9.75 -1.87
C LYS A 10 -25.72 9.76 -3.16
N SER A 11 -24.47 9.32 -3.10
CA SER A 11 -23.57 9.19 -4.24
C SER A 11 -22.34 8.39 -3.85
N THR A 12 -21.84 7.56 -4.77
CA THR A 12 -20.51 6.95 -4.67
C THR A 12 -19.68 7.40 -5.86
N ALA A 13 -18.42 7.71 -5.59
CA ALA A 13 -17.39 7.85 -6.60
C ALA A 13 -16.20 7.01 -6.14
N GLY A 14 -15.62 6.25 -7.05
CA GLY A 14 -14.48 5.39 -6.76
C GLY A 14 -13.71 5.14 -8.04
N ASN A 15 -12.40 5.02 -7.90
CA ASN A 15 -11.53 4.55 -8.97
C ASN A 15 -11.11 3.13 -8.62
N THR A 16 -11.62 2.14 -9.34
CA THR A 16 -11.30 0.72 -9.14
C THR A 16 -9.86 0.38 -9.50
N HIS A 17 -9.10 1.35 -10.01
CA HIS A 17 -7.71 1.21 -10.42
C HIS A 17 -6.75 2.08 -9.58
N PHE A 18 -7.21 2.62 -8.45
CA PHE A 18 -6.39 3.34 -7.48
C PHE A 18 -6.47 2.60 -6.15
N GLY A 19 -5.47 1.76 -5.86
CA GLY A 19 -5.40 0.94 -4.66
C GLY A 19 -4.04 0.99 -3.98
N GLY A 20 -3.89 0.26 -2.88
CA GLY A 20 -2.60 0.16 -2.15
C GLY A 20 -1.46 -0.33 -3.04
N GLU A 21 -1.76 -1.19 -4.01
CA GLU A 21 -0.76 -1.74 -4.94
C GLU A 21 -0.08 -0.65 -5.81
N ASP A 22 -0.76 0.47 -6.10
CA ASP A 22 -0.13 1.58 -6.83
C ASP A 22 0.99 2.25 -6.02
N PHE A 23 0.80 2.35 -4.70
CA PHE A 23 1.80 2.89 -3.78
C PHE A 23 2.97 1.93 -3.64
N ASP A 24 2.69 0.63 -3.50
CA ASP A 24 3.72 -0.42 -3.46
C ASP A 24 4.59 -0.40 -4.72
N ASN A 25 3.97 -0.32 -5.90
CA ASN A 25 4.67 -0.27 -7.17
C ASN A 25 5.58 0.96 -7.28
N ARG A 26 5.10 2.14 -6.86
CA ARG A 26 5.92 3.37 -6.85
C ARG A 26 7.11 3.27 -5.90
N ASN A 27 6.90 2.69 -4.72
CA ASN A 27 7.97 2.47 -3.74
C ASN A 27 9.02 1.50 -4.27
N VAL A 28 8.59 0.36 -4.83
CA VAL A 28 9.49 -0.63 -5.45
C VAL A 28 10.28 0.01 -6.59
N ASP A 29 9.65 0.78 -7.48
CA ASP A 29 10.31 1.46 -8.58
C ASP A 29 11.35 2.50 -8.10
N HIS A 30 11.05 3.22 -7.02
CA HIS A 30 11.99 4.16 -6.40
C HIS A 30 13.24 3.43 -5.90
N PHE A 31 13.06 2.37 -5.10
CA PHE A 31 14.20 1.59 -4.58
C PHE A 31 14.98 0.85 -5.67
N LEU A 32 14.32 0.41 -6.75
CA LEU A 32 15.01 -0.17 -7.90
C LEU A 32 15.90 0.84 -8.63
N LYS A 33 15.46 2.10 -8.73
CA LYS A 33 16.27 3.19 -9.31
C LYS A 33 17.46 3.53 -8.42
N GLU A 34 17.25 3.64 -7.12
CA GLU A 34 18.33 3.92 -6.15
C GLU A 34 19.34 2.78 -6.08
N SER A 35 18.88 1.52 -6.00
CA SER A 35 19.78 0.36 -5.99
C SER A 35 20.63 0.26 -7.27
N ARG A 36 20.06 0.65 -8.42
CA ARG A 36 20.81 0.71 -9.68
C ARG A 36 21.90 1.79 -9.64
N ARG A 37 21.67 2.93 -8.97
CA ARG A 37 22.66 4.02 -8.81
C ARG A 37 23.82 3.62 -7.91
N GLU A 38 23.55 2.94 -6.80
CA GLU A 38 24.58 2.61 -5.81
C GLU A 38 25.37 1.34 -6.16
N SER A 39 24.69 0.29 -6.64
CA SER A 39 25.28 -1.06 -6.73
C SER A 39 25.69 -1.48 -8.15
N ASN A 40 25.36 -0.69 -9.19
CA ASN A 40 25.47 -1.07 -10.61
C ASN A 40 24.84 -2.44 -10.97
N LYS A 41 24.03 -3.01 -10.07
CA LYS A 41 23.39 -4.31 -10.22
C LYS A 41 21.90 -4.11 -10.49
N VAL A 42 21.40 -4.75 -11.54
CA VAL A 42 19.98 -4.73 -11.88
C VAL A 42 19.28 -5.81 -11.05
N ILE A 43 18.65 -5.41 -9.95
CA ILE A 43 17.86 -6.32 -9.10
C ILE A 43 16.60 -6.83 -9.83
N ARG A 44 16.17 -6.13 -10.88
CA ARG A 44 14.98 -6.44 -11.67
C ARG A 44 14.97 -7.85 -12.25
N ASP A 45 16.13 -8.42 -12.55
CA ASP A 45 16.22 -9.78 -13.11
C ASP A 45 16.10 -10.87 -12.04
N ASN A 46 16.25 -10.51 -10.75
CA ASN A 46 16.15 -11.43 -9.64
C ASN A 46 14.76 -11.39 -9.00
N LYS A 47 13.88 -12.29 -9.46
CA LYS A 47 12.51 -12.46 -8.94
C LYS A 47 12.43 -12.62 -7.42
N ARG A 48 13.40 -13.32 -6.80
CA ARG A 48 13.45 -13.51 -5.34
C ARG A 48 13.77 -12.21 -4.61
N ALA A 49 14.70 -11.43 -5.15
CA ALA A 49 15.06 -10.13 -4.59
C ALA A 49 13.92 -9.12 -4.72
N LEU A 50 13.24 -9.07 -5.88
CA LEU A 50 12.05 -8.24 -6.09
C LEU A 50 10.94 -8.56 -5.08
N ARG A 51 10.65 -9.85 -4.85
CA ARG A 51 9.65 -10.26 -3.86
C ARG A 51 10.02 -9.76 -2.45
N ARG A 52 11.30 -9.84 -2.07
CA ARG A 52 11.77 -9.35 -0.77
C ARG A 52 11.65 -7.83 -0.65
N LEU A 53 11.96 -7.11 -1.73
CA LEU A 53 11.81 -5.65 -1.78
C LEU A 53 10.34 -5.25 -1.61
N ARG A 54 9.42 -5.89 -2.34
CA ARG A 54 7.98 -5.64 -2.22
C ARG A 54 7.48 -5.84 -0.79
N THR A 55 7.79 -6.98 -0.16
CA THR A 55 7.39 -7.25 1.23
C THR A 55 8.02 -6.26 2.23
N ALA A 56 9.22 -5.74 1.94
CA ALA A 56 9.81 -4.69 2.79
C ALA A 56 9.09 -3.35 2.62
N CYS A 57 8.73 -2.96 1.39
CA CYS A 57 7.96 -1.76 1.10
C CYS A 57 6.56 -1.82 1.74
N GLU A 58 5.86 -2.95 1.64
CA GLU A 58 4.55 -3.17 2.27
C GLU A 58 4.62 -2.98 3.79
N LYS A 59 5.63 -3.58 4.45
CA LYS A 59 5.82 -3.43 5.91
C LYS A 59 6.14 -2.01 6.35
N CYS A 60 6.86 -1.23 5.55
CA CYS A 60 7.14 0.17 5.90
C CYS A 60 5.84 0.99 6.02
N ILE A 61 4.86 0.71 5.17
CA ILE A 61 3.56 1.38 5.20
C ILE A 61 2.79 1.00 6.49
N GLU A 62 2.82 -0.27 6.89
CA GLU A 62 2.20 -0.74 8.16
C GLU A 62 2.82 -0.11 9.41
N PHE A 63 4.13 0.20 9.38
CA PHE A 63 4.80 0.85 10.51
C PHE A 63 4.47 2.34 10.62
N GLU A 64 4.27 3.04 9.49
CA GLU A 64 3.87 4.46 9.51
C GLU A 64 2.38 4.64 9.83
N HIS A 65 1.56 3.66 9.48
CA HIS A 65 0.14 3.62 9.79
C HIS A 65 -0.18 2.35 10.59
N PRO A 66 0.14 2.30 11.89
CA PRO A 66 -0.36 1.22 12.73
C PRO A 66 -1.88 1.20 12.59
N ASN A 67 -2.43 0.03 12.26
CA ASN A 67 -3.86 -0.16 12.04
C ASN A 67 -4.64 0.28 13.30
N GLU A 68 -5.16 1.50 13.32
CA GLU A 68 -6.05 1.99 14.39
C GLU A 68 -7.41 1.28 14.37
N SER A 69 -7.63 0.36 13.43
CA SER A 69 -8.90 -0.35 13.24
C SER A 69 -9.18 -1.47 14.25
N GLU A 70 -8.23 -1.86 15.09
CA GLU A 70 -8.50 -2.80 16.19
C GLU A 70 -8.87 -2.10 17.52
N ASP A 71 -8.62 -0.79 17.68
CA ASP A 71 -8.98 -0.05 18.89
C ASP A 71 -10.45 0.44 18.91
N LEU A 72 -11.16 0.36 17.78
CA LEU A 72 -12.56 0.81 17.65
C LEU A 72 -13.62 -0.29 17.84
N LEU A 73 -13.22 -1.53 18.12
CA LEU A 73 -14.14 -2.68 18.30
C LEU A 73 -14.36 -3.11 19.77
N VAL A 74 -14.01 -2.25 20.74
CA VAL A 74 -14.19 -2.53 22.19
C VAL A 74 -14.98 -1.42 22.93
N LEU A 75 -15.93 -0.75 22.26
CA LEU A 75 -16.97 0.10 22.86
C LEU A 75 -18.36 -0.34 22.40
#